data_AF-A0AAV8UI62-F1
#
_entry.id   AF-A0AAV8UI62-F1
#
_cell.length_a   1.000
_cell.length_b   1.000
_cell.length_c   1.000
_cell.angle_alpha   90.00
_cell.angle_beta   90.00
_cell.angle_gamma   90.00
#
_symmetry.space_group_name_H-M   'P 1'
#
loop_
_entity.id
_entity.type
_entity.pdbx_description
1 polymer ?
#
loop_
_entity_poly.entity_id
_entity_poly.type
_entity_poly.pdbx_seq_one_letter_code
_entity_poly.pdbx_strand_id
1 'polypeptide(L)'
;MESTPLIARDGDQAEAGLPVERTRSVAKGGYLGLRDMASARNDYDSLRAYVHDLVEGDFDSWFEYSIFALIIFNVFAFMLGTLVVEGSPPCKGECVTWNDKHEHFLEVFEAFSVAVFTLEYCLRIWSCVEDPEIASKGPFWGRIAYATSFYPMIDLISILPWYLTLLNIIPDVDFTTSLRIFRLIRLLKAEKYLNAFSLLGSVLAENGSLLIVTLYYSTITWFVCSTLLYFTERENPQLAEAFSSIPNAMFPTLVMLTGEYPYAEFTTAGKYIAGIIAVIAVAIFAVPTAVIGSGFVQAIQKSRGLEFTVGAD
;
A
#
# COMPACT_ATOMS: atom_id res chain seq x y z
N MET A 1 66.86 16.49 -59.27
CA MET A 1 65.83 15.44 -59.18
C MET A 1 64.57 16.15 -58.72
N GLU A 2 63.83 16.76 -59.65
CA GLU A 2 62.68 16.14 -60.37
C GLU A 2 61.53 15.84 -59.40
N SER A 3 60.27 16.20 -59.62
CA SER A 3 59.55 17.01 -60.61
C SER A 3 58.08 17.00 -60.13
N THR A 4 57.37 18.13 -60.24
CA THR A 4 55.91 18.26 -60.05
C THR A 4 55.16 17.40 -61.10
N PRO A 5 53.84 17.05 -60.97
CA PRO A 5 52.77 18.06 -61.06
C PRO A 5 51.41 17.79 -60.35
N LEU A 6 50.60 18.86 -60.41
CA LEU A 6 49.14 19.06 -60.27
C LEU A 6 48.21 17.88 -60.65
N ILE A 7 46.97 17.87 -60.10
CA ILE A 7 45.68 17.96 -60.84
C ILE A 7 44.50 18.11 -59.84
N ALA A 8 43.52 18.92 -60.23
CA ALA A 8 42.28 19.27 -59.54
C ALA A 8 41.06 18.44 -59.97
N ARG A 9 39.96 18.58 -59.20
CA ARG A 9 38.52 18.62 -59.56
C ARG A 9 37.58 17.56 -58.97
N ASP A 10 36.52 18.14 -58.41
CA ASP A 10 35.09 17.78 -58.47
C ASP A 10 34.63 16.42 -57.95
N GLY A 11 33.62 16.44 -57.07
CA GLY A 11 32.92 15.22 -56.67
C GLY A 11 31.96 15.38 -55.51
N ASP A 12 30.90 16.16 -55.75
CA ASP A 12 29.61 16.09 -55.09
C ASP A 12 29.26 14.66 -54.60
N GLN A 13 29.07 14.47 -53.29
CA GLN A 13 28.32 13.32 -52.76
C GLN A 13 27.36 13.79 -51.68
N ALA A 14 26.10 13.83 -52.10
CA ALA A 14 24.92 13.94 -51.28
C ALA A 14 24.86 12.82 -50.24
N GLU A 15 24.94 13.18 -48.95
CA GLU A 15 24.48 12.31 -47.87
C GLU A 15 22.96 12.43 -47.74
N ALA A 16 22.28 11.37 -48.17
CA ALA A 16 20.85 11.18 -48.01
C ALA A 16 20.50 11.12 -46.50
N GLY A 17 19.65 12.04 -46.07
CA GLY A 17 19.10 12.05 -44.71
C GLY A 17 18.28 10.79 -44.40
N LEU A 18 18.70 10.09 -43.35
CA LEU A 18 17.88 9.08 -42.67
C LEU A 18 16.83 9.80 -41.80
N PRO A 19 15.60 9.25 -41.68
CA PRO A 19 14.53 9.91 -40.94
C PRO A 19 14.83 9.87 -39.45
N VAL A 20 14.81 11.06 -38.84
CA VAL A 20 14.93 11.27 -37.38
C VAL A 20 13.76 10.56 -36.70
N GLU A 21 14.04 9.43 -36.06
CA GLU A 21 13.16 8.82 -35.07
C GLU A 21 12.89 9.85 -33.97
N ARG A 22 11.62 10.23 -33.86
CA ARG A 22 11.12 11.22 -32.90
C ARG A 22 11.11 10.58 -31.51
N THR A 23 12.26 10.55 -30.85
CA THR A 23 12.34 10.24 -29.42
C THR A 23 11.57 11.31 -28.65
N ARG A 24 10.37 10.95 -28.17
CA ARG A 24 9.61 11.78 -27.22
C ARG A 24 10.47 11.94 -25.96
N SER A 25 11.00 13.14 -25.78
CA SER A 25 11.59 13.62 -24.54
C SER A 25 10.58 13.39 -23.40
N VAL A 26 10.96 12.54 -22.44
CA VAL A 26 10.31 12.42 -21.14
C VAL A 26 10.57 13.75 -20.41
N ALA A 27 9.65 14.70 -20.58
CA ALA A 27 9.71 15.99 -19.91
C ALA A 27 9.31 15.80 -18.44
N LYS A 28 10.32 15.85 -17.57
CA LYS A 28 10.18 15.96 -16.12
C LYS A 28 9.40 17.21 -15.73
N GLY A 29 8.38 17.03 -14.89
CA GLY A 29 7.97 17.94 -13.82
C GLY A 29 7.90 19.42 -14.17
N GLY A 30 6.88 19.83 -14.91
CA GLY A 30 6.45 21.22 -15.02
C GLY A 30 4.93 21.25 -15.05
N TYR A 31 4.30 21.98 -14.13
CA TYR A 31 2.84 22.16 -14.07
C TYR A 31 2.32 22.63 -15.42
N LEU A 32 1.67 21.73 -16.15
CA LEU A 32 1.14 21.97 -17.49
C LEU A 32 -0.07 22.92 -17.37
N GLY A 33 -0.10 24.00 -18.15
CA GLY A 33 -1.19 24.96 -18.09
C GLY A 33 -2.52 24.35 -18.58
N LEU A 34 -3.65 24.84 -18.07
CA LEU A 34 -5.00 24.41 -18.46
C LEU A 34 -5.27 24.45 -19.99
N ARG A 35 -4.53 25.26 -20.76
CA ARG A 35 -4.59 25.29 -22.23
C ARG A 35 -3.80 24.15 -22.89
N ASP A 36 -2.71 23.72 -22.29
CA ASP A 36 -1.91 22.58 -22.76
C ASP A 36 -2.62 21.26 -22.46
N MET A 37 -3.33 21.17 -21.34
CA MET A 37 -4.22 20.04 -21.03
C MET A 37 -5.36 19.88 -22.06
N ALA A 38 -5.91 20.98 -22.56
CA ALA A 38 -6.95 20.96 -23.59
C ALA A 38 -6.40 20.58 -24.97
N SER A 39 -5.13 20.90 -25.27
CA SER A 39 -4.45 20.54 -26.52
C SER A 39 -3.96 19.09 -26.54
N ALA A 40 -3.54 18.52 -25.40
CA ALA A 40 -3.10 17.14 -25.28
C ALA A 40 -4.25 16.12 -25.42
N ARG A 41 -5.49 16.54 -25.15
CA ARG A 41 -6.69 15.69 -25.21
C ARG A 41 -7.01 15.13 -26.61
N ASN A 42 -6.44 15.70 -27.66
CA ASN A 42 -6.80 15.39 -29.05
C ASN A 42 -5.76 14.53 -29.80
N ASP A 43 -4.79 13.94 -29.09
CA ASP A 43 -3.60 13.27 -29.68
C ASP A 43 -3.53 11.76 -29.34
N TYR A 44 -4.68 11.11 -29.08
CA TYR A 44 -4.75 9.66 -28.84
C TYR A 44 -5.08 8.89 -30.13
N ASP A 45 -4.20 7.97 -30.52
CA ASP A 45 -4.36 7.13 -31.73
C ASP A 45 -5.54 6.14 -31.61
N SER A 46 -6.02 5.85 -30.40
CA SER A 46 -7.17 4.96 -30.18
C SER A 46 -7.92 5.27 -28.88
N LEU A 47 -9.22 4.91 -28.84
CA LEU A 47 -10.05 4.95 -27.61
C LEU A 47 -9.40 4.16 -26.46
N ARG A 48 -8.70 3.08 -26.81
CA ARG A 48 -8.06 2.19 -25.84
C ARG A 48 -6.84 2.82 -25.18
N ALA A 49 -6.04 3.56 -25.95
CA ALA A 49 -4.94 4.36 -25.43
C ALA A 49 -5.45 5.48 -24.51
N TYR A 50 -6.56 6.14 -24.89
CA TYR A 50 -7.20 7.13 -24.01
C TYR A 50 -7.68 6.50 -22.68
N VAL A 51 -8.32 5.32 -22.74
CA VAL A 51 -8.77 4.62 -21.53
C VAL A 51 -7.59 4.11 -20.70
N HIS A 52 -6.50 3.68 -21.32
CA HIS A 52 -5.27 3.31 -20.61
C HIS A 52 -4.75 4.48 -19.81
N ASP A 53 -4.59 5.64 -20.45
CA ASP A 53 -4.08 6.85 -19.81
C ASP A 53 -5.06 7.40 -18.75
N LEU A 54 -6.38 7.32 -18.97
CA LEU A 54 -7.36 7.74 -17.97
C LEU A 54 -7.32 6.90 -16.68
N VAL A 55 -6.96 5.62 -16.78
CA VAL A 55 -7.08 4.64 -15.68
C VAL A 55 -5.73 4.27 -15.05
N GLU A 56 -4.63 4.46 -15.79
CA GLU A 56 -3.24 4.26 -15.33
C GLU A 56 -2.37 5.52 -15.34
N GLY A 57 -2.81 6.63 -15.93
CA GLY A 57 -2.05 7.88 -16.01
C GLY A 57 -1.84 8.57 -14.66
N ASP A 58 -1.10 9.68 -14.69
CA ASP A 58 -0.72 10.44 -13.50
C ASP A 58 -1.93 11.07 -12.78
N PHE A 59 -1.73 11.34 -11.47
CA PHE A 59 -2.67 11.80 -10.42
C PHE A 59 -3.30 13.20 -10.68
N ASP A 60 -3.72 13.51 -11.91
CA ASP A 60 -4.41 14.76 -12.27
C ASP A 60 -5.80 14.54 -12.87
N SER A 61 -6.27 13.29 -12.88
CA SER A 61 -7.59 12.94 -13.42
C SER A 61 -8.68 13.01 -12.35
N TRP A 62 -9.73 13.80 -12.60
CA TRP A 62 -10.95 13.86 -11.77
C TRP A 62 -11.57 12.48 -11.50
N PHE A 63 -11.37 11.53 -12.42
CA PHE A 63 -11.83 10.15 -12.30
C PHE A 63 -11.20 9.44 -11.08
N GLU A 64 -9.90 9.59 -10.86
CA GLU A 64 -9.21 8.94 -9.75
C GLU A 64 -9.64 9.48 -8.40
N TYR A 65 -9.76 10.82 -8.28
CA TYR A 65 -10.32 11.46 -7.09
C TYR A 65 -11.73 10.95 -6.78
N SER A 66 -12.53 10.65 -7.80
CA SER A 66 -13.88 10.09 -7.61
C SER A 66 -13.85 8.66 -7.06
N ILE A 67 -12.92 7.81 -7.53
CA ILE A 67 -12.73 6.44 -7.02
C ILE A 67 -12.21 6.49 -5.58
N PHE A 68 -11.24 7.35 -5.30
CA PHE A 68 -10.71 7.54 -3.94
C PHE A 68 -11.81 8.04 -2.98
N ALA A 69 -12.58 9.05 -3.36
CA ALA A 69 -13.71 9.54 -2.57
C ALA A 69 -14.73 8.41 -2.32
N LEU A 70 -15.04 7.60 -3.34
CA LEU A 70 -15.94 6.47 -3.22
C LEU A 70 -15.42 5.43 -2.22
N ILE A 71 -14.12 5.13 -2.21
CA ILE A 71 -13.49 4.25 -1.20
C ILE A 71 -13.70 4.82 0.22
N ILE A 72 -13.44 6.11 0.42
CA ILE A 72 -13.63 6.77 1.73
C ILE A 72 -15.09 6.70 2.17
N PHE A 73 -16.04 6.99 1.28
CA PHE A 73 -17.47 6.88 1.61
C PHE A 73 -17.89 5.45 1.91
N ASN A 74 -17.32 4.44 1.25
CA ASN A 74 -17.56 3.03 1.57
C ASN A 74 -17.06 2.64 2.96
N VAL A 75 -15.90 3.15 3.36
CA VAL A 75 -15.34 2.90 4.70
C VAL A 75 -16.20 3.58 5.76
N PHE A 76 -16.66 4.80 5.48
CA PHE A 76 -17.58 5.51 6.35
C PHE A 76 -18.94 4.79 6.46
N ALA A 77 -19.49 4.30 5.34
CA ALA A 77 -20.71 3.51 5.32
C ALA A 77 -20.55 2.20 6.12
N PHE A 78 -19.42 1.51 5.99
CA PHE A 78 -19.09 0.33 6.81
C PHE A 78 -19.02 0.67 8.29
N MET A 79 -18.35 1.77 8.65
CA MET A 79 -18.26 2.24 10.04
C MET A 79 -19.63 2.63 10.61
N LEU A 80 -20.47 3.33 9.84
CA LEU A 80 -21.83 3.63 10.24
C LEU A 80 -22.63 2.35 10.47
N GLY A 81 -22.49 1.37 9.58
CA GLY A 81 -23.18 0.09 9.66
C GLY A 81 -22.90 -0.69 10.95
N THR A 82 -21.74 -0.49 11.60
CA THR A 82 -21.42 -1.15 12.88
C THR A 82 -21.93 -0.41 14.11
N LEU A 83 -22.48 0.80 13.95
CA LEU A 83 -23.02 1.57 15.08
C LEU A 83 -24.27 0.89 15.63
N VAL A 84 -24.26 0.60 16.92
CA VAL A 84 -25.45 0.13 17.65
C VAL A 84 -26.33 1.33 17.94
N VAL A 85 -27.54 1.33 17.38
CA VAL A 85 -28.52 2.42 17.54
C VAL A 85 -29.50 2.10 18.66
N GLU A 86 -29.80 0.81 18.87
CA GLU A 86 -30.64 0.33 19.97
C GLU A 86 -29.96 -0.87 20.66
N GLY A 87 -29.91 -0.83 22.00
CA GLY A 87 -29.17 -1.78 22.83
C GLY A 87 -27.87 -1.19 23.39
N SER A 88 -27.29 -1.85 24.40
CA SER A 88 -26.00 -1.47 24.99
C SER A 88 -24.97 -2.61 24.85
N PRO A 89 -23.71 -2.32 24.47
CA PRO A 89 -22.65 -3.33 24.47
C PRO A 89 -22.34 -3.80 25.91
N PRO A 90 -22.01 -5.09 26.14
CA PRO A 90 -22.01 -6.20 25.19
C PRO A 90 -23.44 -6.65 24.82
N CYS A 91 -23.68 -6.88 23.54
CA CYS A 91 -24.97 -7.31 23.00
C CYS A 91 -25.33 -8.72 23.50
N LYS A 92 -26.02 -8.80 24.64
CA LYS A 92 -26.55 -10.04 25.22
C LYS A 92 -28.01 -10.33 24.81
N GLY A 93 -28.51 -9.64 23.78
CA GLY A 93 -29.87 -9.73 23.24
C GLY A 93 -29.96 -9.10 21.84
N GLU A 94 -31.17 -8.71 21.40
CA GLU A 94 -31.37 -8.02 20.12
C GLU A 94 -30.74 -6.62 20.16
N CYS A 95 -29.61 -6.46 19.48
CA CYS A 95 -29.02 -5.16 19.18
C CYS A 95 -29.41 -4.79 17.76
N VAL A 96 -29.97 -3.59 17.59
CA VAL A 96 -30.28 -3.06 16.27
C VAL A 96 -29.15 -2.13 15.87
N THR A 97 -28.45 -2.50 14.80
CA THR A 97 -27.40 -1.68 14.21
C THR A 97 -27.99 -0.65 13.26
N TRP A 98 -27.19 0.37 12.92
CA TRP A 98 -27.57 1.32 11.89
C TRP A 98 -27.78 0.63 10.54
N ASN A 99 -27.03 -0.45 10.29
CA ASN A 99 -27.18 -1.30 9.11
C ASN A 99 -28.60 -1.91 9.02
N ASP A 100 -29.14 -2.43 10.13
CA ASP A 100 -30.46 -3.05 10.13
C ASP A 100 -31.58 -2.02 9.83
N LYS A 101 -31.40 -0.77 10.25
CA LYS A 101 -32.35 0.32 9.98
C LYS A 101 -32.28 0.88 8.55
N HIS A 102 -31.10 0.84 7.94
CA HIS A 102 -30.83 1.47 6.64
C HIS A 102 -30.28 0.47 5.61
N GLU A 103 -30.65 -0.81 5.75
CA GLU A 103 -30.13 -1.93 4.96
C GLU A 103 -30.22 -1.64 3.47
N HIS A 104 -31.41 -1.29 2.98
CA HIS A 104 -31.62 -0.98 1.57
C HIS A 104 -30.71 0.16 1.06
N PHE A 105 -30.49 1.21 1.86
CA PHE A 105 -29.62 2.32 1.43
C PHE A 105 -28.16 1.85 1.31
N LEU A 106 -27.67 1.11 2.31
CA LEU A 106 -26.30 0.59 2.33
C LEU A 106 -26.06 -0.45 1.25
N GLU A 107 -27.01 -1.35 1.01
CA GLU A 107 -26.93 -2.35 -0.04
C GLU A 107 -26.90 -1.73 -1.44
N VAL A 108 -27.78 -0.75 -1.70
CA VAL A 108 -27.77 -0.03 -2.99
C VAL A 108 -26.48 0.75 -3.18
N PHE A 109 -26.01 1.43 -2.13
CA PHE A 109 -24.75 2.16 -2.17
C PHE A 109 -23.56 1.23 -2.40
N GLU A 110 -23.54 0.07 -1.76
CA GLU A 110 -22.52 -0.96 -1.96
C GLU A 110 -22.58 -1.52 -3.38
N ALA A 111 -23.76 -1.88 -3.88
CA ALA A 111 -23.94 -2.40 -5.23
C ALA A 111 -23.49 -1.38 -6.29
N PHE A 112 -23.83 -0.09 -6.10
CA PHE A 112 -23.34 1.00 -6.94
C PHE A 112 -21.81 1.08 -6.92
N SER A 113 -21.21 1.03 -5.72
CA SER A 113 -19.76 1.13 -5.57
C SER A 113 -19.03 -0.04 -6.21
N VAL A 114 -19.53 -1.26 -6.01
CA VAL A 114 -19.00 -2.48 -6.63
C VAL A 114 -19.14 -2.41 -8.15
N ALA A 115 -20.27 -1.94 -8.68
CA ALA A 115 -20.43 -1.76 -10.12
C ALA A 115 -19.38 -0.81 -10.71
N VAL A 116 -19.11 0.33 -10.04
CA VAL A 116 -18.06 1.27 -10.44
C VAL A 116 -16.67 0.62 -10.40
N PHE A 117 -16.32 -0.08 -9.31
CA PHE A 117 -15.02 -0.75 -9.18
C PHE A 117 -14.85 -1.92 -10.16
N THR A 118 -15.91 -2.66 -10.45
CA THR A 118 -15.89 -3.71 -11.46
C THR A 118 -15.67 -3.11 -12.84
N LEU A 119 -16.36 -2.02 -13.17
CA LEU A 119 -16.17 -1.32 -14.44
C LEU A 119 -14.72 -0.81 -14.57
N GLU A 120 -14.20 -0.16 -13.54
CA GLU A 120 -12.80 0.28 -13.46
C GLU A 120 -11.84 -0.91 -13.70
N TYR A 121 -12.04 -2.03 -13.01
CA TYR A 121 -11.22 -3.23 -13.17
C TYR A 121 -11.29 -3.80 -14.59
N CYS A 122 -12.49 -3.91 -15.17
CA CYS A 122 -12.65 -4.37 -16.54
C CYS A 122 -11.98 -3.44 -17.55
N LEU A 123 -12.07 -2.12 -17.36
CA LEU A 123 -11.39 -1.14 -18.21
C LEU A 123 -9.87 -1.29 -18.11
N ARG A 124 -9.31 -1.52 -16.91
CA ARG A 124 -7.88 -1.82 -16.71
C ARG A 124 -7.46 -3.07 -17.47
N ILE A 125 -8.12 -4.20 -17.23
CA ILE A 125 -7.81 -5.46 -17.92
C ILE A 125 -7.96 -5.28 -19.44
N TRP A 126 -8.93 -4.46 -19.89
CA TRP A 126 -9.15 -4.19 -21.30
C TRP A 126 -8.04 -3.32 -21.91
N SER A 127 -7.58 -2.27 -21.25
CA SER A 127 -6.59 -1.32 -21.76
C SER A 127 -5.14 -1.76 -21.53
N CYS A 128 -4.83 -2.64 -20.58
CA CYS A 128 -3.46 -2.99 -20.16
C CYS A 128 -2.49 -3.50 -21.24
N VAL A 129 -2.93 -3.82 -22.47
CA VAL A 129 -2.02 -4.23 -23.56
C VAL A 129 -1.49 -3.03 -24.34
N GLU A 130 -1.85 -1.80 -23.95
CA GLU A 130 -1.18 -0.58 -24.44
C GLU A 130 0.18 -0.38 -23.74
N ASP A 131 0.38 -0.96 -22.55
CA ASP A 131 1.69 -1.04 -21.90
C ASP A 131 2.63 -1.97 -22.71
N PRO A 132 3.78 -1.48 -23.19
CA PRO A 132 4.77 -2.28 -23.93
C PRO A 132 5.23 -3.54 -23.19
N GLU A 133 5.39 -3.49 -21.86
CA GLU A 133 5.85 -4.63 -21.07
C GLU A 133 4.81 -5.76 -21.08
N ILE A 134 3.52 -5.40 -21.03
CA ILE A 134 2.40 -6.34 -21.04
C ILE A 134 2.14 -6.83 -22.46
N ALA A 135 2.23 -5.94 -23.46
CA ALA A 135 2.08 -6.25 -24.87
C ALA A 135 3.08 -7.31 -25.34
N SER A 136 4.31 -7.27 -24.82
CA SER A 136 5.38 -8.24 -25.14
C SER A 136 5.01 -9.70 -24.84
N LYS A 137 4.11 -9.94 -23.88
CA LYS A 137 3.65 -11.28 -23.46
C LYS A 137 2.47 -11.78 -24.29
N GLY A 138 2.00 -10.99 -25.26
CA GLY A 138 0.87 -11.31 -26.14
C GLY A 138 -0.49 -10.91 -25.57
N PRO A 139 -1.54 -10.87 -26.40
CA PRO A 139 -2.81 -10.22 -26.08
C PRO A 139 -3.66 -10.94 -25.02
N PHE A 140 -3.47 -12.25 -24.84
CA PHE A 140 -4.20 -13.05 -23.85
C PHE A 140 -3.35 -13.28 -22.59
N TRP A 141 -2.15 -13.82 -22.76
CA TRP A 141 -1.23 -14.09 -21.65
C TRP A 141 -0.75 -12.82 -20.93
N GLY A 142 -0.57 -11.70 -21.65
CA GLY A 142 -0.28 -10.41 -21.04
C GLY A 142 -1.38 -9.94 -20.08
N ARG A 143 -2.65 -10.09 -20.47
CA ARG A 143 -3.78 -9.72 -19.59
C ARG A 143 -3.86 -10.60 -18.35
N ILE A 144 -3.61 -11.90 -18.48
CA ILE A 144 -3.57 -12.81 -17.32
C ILE A 144 -2.43 -12.42 -16.39
N ALA A 145 -1.22 -12.19 -16.94
CA ALA A 145 -0.07 -11.77 -16.15
C ALA A 145 -0.33 -10.45 -15.40
N TYR A 146 -0.99 -9.49 -16.06
CA TYR A 146 -1.43 -8.24 -15.43
C TYR A 146 -2.48 -8.49 -14.34
N ALA A 147 -3.52 -9.28 -14.61
CA ALA A 147 -4.56 -9.61 -13.63
C ALA A 147 -4.01 -10.29 -12.36
N THR A 148 -2.90 -11.04 -12.48
CA THR A 148 -2.19 -11.68 -11.36
C THR A 148 -1.17 -10.78 -10.65
N SER A 149 -0.99 -9.54 -11.11
CA SER A 149 -0.10 -8.56 -10.47
C SER A 149 -0.71 -7.98 -9.20
N PHE A 150 0.12 -7.40 -8.33
CA PHE A 150 -0.30 -6.97 -6.99
C PHE A 150 -1.53 -6.03 -7.00
N TYR A 151 -1.48 -4.91 -7.75
CA TYR A 151 -2.58 -3.94 -7.75
C TYR A 151 -3.88 -4.47 -8.38
N PRO A 152 -3.88 -5.12 -9.57
CA PRO A 152 -5.09 -5.73 -10.11
C PRO A 152 -5.66 -6.86 -9.23
N MET A 153 -4.82 -7.58 -8.48
CA MET A 153 -5.28 -8.59 -7.53
C MET A 153 -6.02 -7.95 -6.34
N ILE A 154 -5.52 -6.82 -5.81
CA ILE A 154 -6.22 -6.05 -4.78
C ILE A 154 -7.57 -5.54 -5.30
N ASP A 155 -7.61 -5.04 -6.54
CA ASP A 155 -8.86 -4.62 -7.18
C ASP A 155 -9.89 -5.75 -7.22
N LEU A 156 -9.47 -6.95 -7.67
CA LEU A 156 -10.33 -8.12 -7.75
C LEU A 156 -10.83 -8.57 -6.36
N ILE A 157 -9.94 -8.67 -5.37
CA ILE A 157 -10.31 -9.08 -4.01
C ILE A 157 -11.25 -8.06 -3.36
N SER A 158 -11.16 -6.78 -3.72
CA SER A 158 -12.01 -5.73 -3.15
C SER A 158 -13.50 -5.80 -3.55
N ILE A 159 -13.78 -6.33 -4.75
CA ILE A 159 -15.14 -6.51 -5.29
C ILE A 159 -15.70 -7.91 -5.02
N LEU A 160 -14.81 -8.89 -4.81
CA LEU A 160 -15.16 -10.29 -4.65
C LEU A 160 -16.18 -10.58 -3.53
N PRO A 161 -16.10 -9.98 -2.32
CA PRO A 161 -17.05 -10.27 -1.24
C PRO A 161 -18.52 -10.07 -1.64
N TRP A 162 -18.82 -9.03 -2.42
CA TRP A 162 -20.18 -8.73 -2.86
C TRP A 162 -20.70 -9.77 -3.87
N TYR A 163 -19.86 -10.20 -4.82
CA TYR A 163 -20.22 -11.27 -5.75
C TYR A 163 -20.40 -12.63 -5.07
N LEU A 164 -19.57 -12.93 -4.05
CA LEU A 164 -19.71 -14.15 -3.26
C LEU A 164 -21.04 -14.19 -2.51
N THR A 165 -21.47 -13.07 -1.94
CA THR A 165 -22.79 -12.94 -1.29
C THR A 165 -23.94 -12.97 -2.30
N LEU A 166 -23.82 -12.29 -3.44
CA LEU A 166 -24.86 -12.25 -4.47
C LEU A 166 -25.15 -13.64 -5.05
N LEU A 167 -24.11 -14.40 -5.35
CA LEU A 167 -24.22 -15.74 -5.96
C LEU A 167 -24.54 -16.83 -4.93
N ASN A 168 -24.70 -16.48 -3.65
CA ASN A 168 -24.93 -17.41 -2.55
C ASN A 168 -23.92 -18.58 -2.53
N ILE A 169 -22.66 -18.31 -2.87
CA ILE A 169 -21.60 -19.32 -2.95
C ILE A 169 -21.27 -19.86 -1.56
N ILE A 170 -21.42 -19.02 -0.53
CA ILE A 170 -21.22 -19.40 0.86
C ILE A 170 -22.56 -19.26 1.61
N PRO A 171 -23.25 -20.36 1.89
CA PRO A 171 -24.57 -20.35 2.53
C PRO A 171 -24.51 -20.08 4.04
N ASP A 172 -23.32 -20.15 4.66
CA ASP A 172 -23.17 -19.92 6.11
C ASP A 172 -23.29 -18.43 6.47
N VAL A 173 -24.33 -18.09 7.24
CA VAL A 173 -24.62 -16.74 7.75
C VAL A 173 -23.49 -16.14 8.60
N ASP A 174 -22.77 -16.98 9.34
CA ASP A 174 -21.62 -16.53 10.15
C ASP A 174 -20.41 -16.17 9.27
N PHE A 175 -20.20 -16.93 8.19
CA PHE A 175 -19.11 -16.68 7.26
C PHE A 175 -19.39 -15.46 6.38
N THR A 176 -20.63 -15.27 5.92
CA THR A 176 -21.04 -14.08 5.17
C THR A 176 -20.92 -12.80 6.00
N THR A 177 -21.13 -12.87 7.31
CA THR A 177 -20.86 -11.75 8.23
C THR A 177 -19.36 -11.44 8.32
N SER A 178 -18.52 -12.47 8.41
CA SER A 178 -17.06 -12.32 8.38
C SER A 178 -16.56 -11.77 7.05
N LEU A 179 -17.20 -12.12 5.92
CA LEU A 179 -16.85 -11.60 4.59
C LEU A 179 -16.97 -10.08 4.48
N ARG A 180 -17.80 -9.45 5.32
CA ARG A 180 -17.95 -7.99 5.33
C ARG A 180 -16.65 -7.29 5.69
N ILE A 181 -15.77 -7.91 6.49
CA ILE A 181 -14.47 -7.31 6.84
C ILE A 181 -13.53 -7.23 5.62
N PHE A 182 -13.62 -8.19 4.69
CA PHE A 182 -12.80 -8.17 3.47
C PHE A 182 -13.17 -7.01 2.55
N ARG A 183 -14.33 -6.37 2.73
CA ARG A 183 -14.66 -5.13 2.01
C ARG A 183 -13.67 -4.02 2.33
N LEU A 184 -13.06 -4.01 3.54
CA LEU A 184 -12.00 -3.08 3.91
C LEU A 184 -10.73 -3.25 3.06
N ILE A 185 -10.54 -4.38 2.36
CA ILE A 185 -9.43 -4.54 1.41
C ILE A 185 -9.50 -3.48 0.31
N ARG A 186 -10.68 -2.92 -0.01
CA ARG A 186 -10.79 -1.80 -0.95
C ARG A 186 -10.03 -0.55 -0.50
N LEU A 187 -9.69 -0.42 0.79
CA LEU A 187 -8.76 0.61 1.28
C LEU A 187 -7.38 0.47 0.65
N LEU A 188 -6.93 -0.76 0.39
CA LEU A 188 -5.65 -1.02 -0.26
C LEU A 188 -5.65 -0.59 -1.73
N LYS A 189 -6.82 -0.40 -2.37
CA LYS A 189 -6.88 0.24 -3.69
C LYS A 189 -6.41 1.69 -3.65
N ALA A 190 -6.61 2.36 -2.51
CA ALA A 190 -6.19 3.75 -2.32
C ALA A 190 -4.67 3.91 -2.44
N GLU A 191 -3.93 2.84 -2.16
CA GLU A 191 -2.47 2.82 -2.23
C GLU A 191 -1.93 3.11 -3.63
N LYS A 192 -2.59 2.62 -4.68
CA LYS A 192 -2.18 2.90 -6.07
C LYS A 192 -2.00 4.40 -6.29
N TYR A 193 -2.82 5.20 -5.62
CA TYR A 193 -2.80 6.65 -5.74
C TYR A 193 -1.78 7.33 -4.80
N LEU A 194 -1.41 6.68 -3.69
CA LEU A 194 -0.49 7.24 -2.70
C LEU A 194 0.97 6.87 -2.97
N ASN A 195 1.25 5.78 -3.69
CA ASN A 195 2.60 5.24 -3.96
C ASN A 195 3.46 5.10 -2.69
N ALA A 196 2.84 4.95 -1.52
CA ALA A 196 3.49 4.89 -0.22
C ALA A 196 4.14 3.50 0.02
N PHE A 197 3.50 2.42 -0.40
CA PHE A 197 3.95 1.03 -0.28
C PHE A 197 5.05 0.68 -1.28
N SER A 198 5.09 1.29 -2.47
CA SER A 198 6.21 1.11 -3.40
C SER A 198 7.49 1.74 -2.84
N LEU A 199 7.36 2.95 -2.27
CA LEU A 199 8.42 3.64 -1.55
C LEU A 199 8.85 2.87 -0.29
N LEU A 200 7.89 2.48 0.55
CA LEU A 200 8.14 1.66 1.72
C LEU A 200 8.81 0.34 1.34
N GLY A 201 8.31 -0.34 0.29
CA GLY A 201 8.87 -1.59 -0.21
C GLY A 201 10.33 -1.45 -0.66
N SER A 202 10.65 -0.34 -1.33
CA SER A 202 12.02 -0.01 -1.72
C SER A 202 12.91 0.23 -0.50
N VAL A 203 12.43 1.00 0.48
CA VAL A 203 13.14 1.24 1.75
C VAL A 203 13.38 -0.06 2.53
N LEU A 204 12.37 -0.93 2.61
CA LEU A 204 12.46 -2.22 3.29
C LEU A 204 13.42 -3.18 2.54
N ALA A 205 13.40 -3.18 1.21
CA ALA A 205 14.29 -4.02 0.40
C ALA A 205 15.75 -3.57 0.52
N GLU A 206 16.00 -2.25 0.46
CA GLU A 206 17.35 -1.68 0.60
C GLU A 206 17.91 -1.87 2.03
N ASN A 207 17.07 -1.82 3.06
CA ASN A 207 17.48 -1.95 4.47
C ASN A 207 17.18 -3.32 5.09
N GLY A 208 16.81 -4.31 4.28
CA GLY A 208 16.25 -5.59 4.76
C GLY A 208 17.18 -6.34 5.70
N SER A 209 18.48 -6.39 5.39
CA SER A 209 19.48 -7.05 6.24
C SER A 209 19.53 -6.45 7.65
N LEU A 210 19.48 -5.12 7.76
CA LEU A 210 19.52 -4.43 9.05
C LEU A 210 18.20 -4.61 9.81
N LEU A 211 17.06 -4.55 9.10
CA LEU A 211 15.75 -4.78 9.70
C LEU A 211 15.60 -6.18 10.27
N ILE A 212 16.06 -7.22 9.54
CA ILE A 212 16.04 -8.61 10.04
C ILE A 212 16.87 -8.74 11.33
N VAL A 213 18.05 -8.12 11.39
CA VAL A 213 18.89 -8.12 12.59
C VAL A 213 18.19 -7.43 13.76
N THR A 214 17.60 -6.26 13.53
CA THR A 214 16.87 -5.54 14.58
C THR A 214 15.64 -6.31 15.08
N LEU A 215 14.91 -6.98 14.19
CA LEU A 215 13.76 -7.81 14.53
C LEU A 215 14.19 -9.03 15.37
N TYR A 216 15.32 -9.65 15.03
CA TYR A 216 15.89 -10.77 15.79
C TYR A 216 16.21 -10.36 17.23
N TYR A 217 16.94 -9.26 17.43
CA TYR A 217 17.28 -8.78 18.78
C TYR A 217 16.05 -8.28 19.56
N SER A 218 15.08 -7.66 18.88
CA SER A 218 13.80 -7.25 19.49
C SER A 218 13.01 -8.47 19.99
N THR A 219 13.00 -9.56 19.21
CA THR A 219 12.32 -10.81 19.58
C THR A 219 12.99 -11.49 20.77
N ILE A 220 14.33 -11.54 20.81
CA ILE A 220 15.06 -12.08 21.97
C ILE A 220 14.76 -11.25 23.23
N THR A 221 14.82 -9.93 23.11
CA THR A 221 14.51 -9.01 24.21
C THR A 221 13.09 -9.24 24.71
N TRP A 222 12.13 -9.34 23.80
CA TRP A 222 10.74 -9.63 24.13
C TRP A 222 10.60 -10.94 24.92
N PHE A 223 11.24 -12.01 24.49
CA PHE A 223 11.22 -13.29 25.20
C PHE A 223 11.85 -13.21 26.60
N VAL A 224 13.01 -12.56 26.73
CA VAL A 224 13.71 -12.40 28.01
C VAL A 224 12.90 -11.55 28.99
N CYS A 225 12.40 -10.40 28.55
CA CYS A 225 11.56 -9.52 29.35
C CYS A 225 10.28 -10.23 29.84
N SER A 226 9.65 -11.01 28.97
CA SER A 226 8.42 -11.75 29.31
C SER A 226 8.69 -12.81 30.37
N THR A 227 9.84 -13.49 30.26
CA THR A 227 10.27 -14.48 31.24
C THR A 227 10.56 -13.84 32.60
N LEU A 228 11.25 -12.69 32.63
CA LEU A 228 11.56 -11.98 33.87
C LEU A 228 10.28 -11.52 34.58
N LEU A 229 9.36 -10.91 33.86
CA LEU A 229 8.10 -10.43 34.44
C LEU A 229 7.18 -11.57 34.87
N TYR A 230 7.16 -12.69 34.13
CA TYR A 230 6.50 -13.91 34.57
C TYR A 230 6.99 -14.34 35.95
N PHE A 231 8.31 -14.41 36.16
CA PHE A 231 8.83 -14.84 37.46
C PHE A 231 8.56 -13.85 38.59
N THR A 232 8.47 -12.54 38.32
CA THR A 232 8.14 -11.56 39.36
C THR A 232 6.65 -11.42 39.65
N GLU A 233 5.79 -11.65 38.65
CA GLU A 233 4.36 -11.35 38.75
C GLU A 233 3.45 -12.59 38.81
N ARG A 234 3.96 -13.81 38.61
CA ARG A 234 3.15 -15.04 38.68
C ARG A 234 2.44 -15.24 40.03
N GLU A 235 2.96 -14.65 41.10
CA GLU A 235 2.39 -14.73 42.46
C GLU A 235 1.53 -13.50 42.81
N ASN A 236 1.44 -12.51 41.91
CA ASN A 236 0.65 -11.30 42.13
C ASN A 236 -0.85 -11.58 41.84
N PRO A 237 -1.76 -11.46 42.82
CA PRO A 237 -3.18 -11.75 42.63
C PRO A 237 -3.87 -10.89 41.55
N GLN A 238 -3.38 -9.66 41.31
CA GLN A 238 -3.95 -8.76 40.30
C GLN A 238 -3.52 -9.13 38.87
N LEU A 239 -2.37 -9.78 38.74
CA LEU A 239 -1.69 -10.01 37.46
C LEU A 239 -1.52 -11.51 37.15
N ALA A 240 -1.94 -12.40 38.04
CA ALA A 240 -1.76 -13.85 37.93
C ALA A 240 -2.35 -14.44 36.64
N GLU A 241 -3.45 -13.89 36.12
CA GLU A 241 -4.03 -14.36 34.85
C GLU A 241 -3.12 -14.03 33.67
N ALA A 242 -2.65 -12.78 33.58
CA ALA A 242 -1.78 -12.29 32.52
C ALA A 242 -0.37 -12.91 32.59
N PHE A 243 0.12 -13.23 33.80
CA PHE A 243 1.44 -13.83 34.03
C PHE A 243 1.35 -15.29 34.51
N SER A 244 0.32 -16.01 34.06
CA SER A 244 0.12 -17.43 34.40
C SER A 244 1.10 -18.38 33.71
N SER A 245 1.63 -17.99 32.56
CA SER A 245 2.66 -18.73 31.81
C SER A 245 3.53 -17.75 31.02
N ILE A 246 4.71 -18.18 30.57
CA ILE A 246 5.57 -17.33 29.74
C ILE A 246 4.84 -16.86 28.47
N PRO A 247 4.15 -17.73 27.69
CA PRO A 247 3.37 -17.27 26.53
C PRO A 247 2.29 -16.26 26.87
N ASN A 248 1.58 -16.43 28.00
CA ASN A 248 0.55 -15.47 28.42
C ASN A 248 1.17 -14.11 28.81
N ALA A 249 2.36 -14.14 29.41
CA ALA A 249 3.12 -12.93 29.75
C ALA A 249 3.68 -12.20 28.52
N MET A 250 3.77 -12.85 27.35
CA MET A 250 4.36 -12.24 26.16
C MET A 250 3.55 -11.04 25.65
N PHE A 251 2.22 -11.14 25.55
CA PHE A 251 1.38 -10.04 25.08
C PHE A 251 1.46 -8.78 25.95
N PRO A 252 1.21 -8.82 27.28
CA PRO A 252 1.31 -7.64 28.12
C PRO A 252 2.74 -7.07 28.17
N THR A 253 3.75 -7.92 28.07
CA THR A 253 5.14 -7.46 27.97
C THR A 253 5.42 -6.74 26.65
N LEU A 254 4.87 -7.20 25.53
CA LEU A 254 5.04 -6.55 24.23
C LEU A 254 4.49 -5.12 24.28
N VAL A 255 3.28 -4.96 24.82
CA VAL A 255 2.61 -3.67 25.03
C VAL A 255 3.47 -2.75 25.90
N MET A 256 4.10 -3.30 26.95
CA MET A 256 5.01 -2.55 27.81
C MET A 256 6.31 -2.13 27.11
N LEU A 257 6.87 -2.98 26.25
CA LEU A 257 8.05 -2.65 25.43
C LEU A 257 7.77 -1.54 24.42
N THR A 258 6.53 -1.41 23.95
CA THR A 258 6.10 -0.34 23.03
C THR A 258 5.73 0.97 23.74
N GLY A 259 5.83 1.04 25.07
CA GLY A 259 5.67 2.28 25.84
C GLY A 259 4.30 2.47 26.50
N GLU A 260 3.42 1.47 26.47
CA GLU A 260 2.19 1.50 27.27
C GLU A 260 2.42 0.93 28.68
N TYR A 261 1.64 1.39 29.66
CA TYR A 261 1.74 0.92 31.05
C TYR A 261 0.43 0.25 31.50
N PRO A 262 0.46 -0.97 32.05
CA PRO A 262 -0.76 -1.61 32.54
C PRO A 262 -1.39 -0.83 33.69
N TYR A 263 -2.72 -0.71 33.72
CA TYR A 263 -3.47 -0.17 34.86
C TYR A 263 -3.52 -1.14 36.07
N ALA A 264 -2.39 -1.75 36.42
CA ALA A 264 -2.29 -2.76 37.48
C ALA A 264 -1.02 -2.56 38.32
N GLU A 265 -1.09 -2.91 39.60
CA GLU A 265 0.04 -2.73 40.52
C GLU A 265 1.00 -3.91 40.45
N PHE A 266 2.17 -3.68 39.83
CA PHE A 266 3.29 -4.64 39.85
C PHE A 266 3.85 -4.81 41.27
N THR A 267 4.43 -5.99 41.54
CA THR A 267 5.20 -6.22 42.76
C THR A 267 6.40 -5.26 42.85
N THR A 268 6.97 -5.08 44.05
CA THR A 268 8.17 -4.24 44.22
C THR A 268 9.33 -4.69 43.33
N ALA A 269 9.57 -6.01 43.25
CA ALA A 269 10.58 -6.58 42.35
C ALA A 269 10.23 -6.34 40.87
N GLY A 270 8.97 -6.54 40.49
CA GLY A 270 8.47 -6.26 39.15
C GLY A 270 8.61 -4.80 38.74
N LYS A 271 8.39 -3.84 39.65
CA LYS A 271 8.61 -2.41 39.38
C LYS A 271 10.07 -2.09 39.06
N TYR A 272 11.02 -2.66 39.79
CA TYR A 272 12.44 -2.50 39.49
C TYR A 272 12.82 -3.10 38.13
N ILE A 273 12.36 -4.32 37.85
CA ILE A 273 12.59 -4.98 36.56
C ILE A 273 11.93 -4.19 35.42
N ALA A 274 10.67 -3.80 35.57
CA ALA A 274 9.93 -3.02 34.59
C ALA A 274 10.62 -1.67 34.28
N GLY A 275 11.21 -1.01 35.28
CA GLY A 275 12.00 0.20 35.08
C GLY A 275 13.23 -0.02 34.20
N ILE A 276 13.95 -1.13 34.41
CA ILE A 276 15.10 -1.50 33.55
C ILE A 276 14.61 -1.85 32.14
N ILE A 277 13.53 -2.63 32.04
CA ILE A 277 12.92 -3.00 30.76
C ILE A 277 12.52 -1.76 29.97
N ALA A 278 11.92 -0.75 30.59
CA ALA A 278 11.49 0.47 29.92
C ALA A 278 12.66 1.20 29.23
N VAL A 279 13.83 1.29 29.89
CA VAL A 279 15.03 1.91 29.30
C VAL A 279 15.56 1.10 28.12
N ILE A 280 15.63 -0.23 28.27
CA ILE A 280 16.11 -1.15 27.21
C ILE A 280 15.16 -1.12 26.01
N ALA A 281 13.85 -1.10 26.27
CA ALA A 281 12.82 -1.14 25.24
C ALA A 281 12.92 0.05 24.30
N VAL A 282 13.05 1.27 24.86
CA VAL A 282 13.23 2.50 24.07
C VAL A 282 14.46 2.38 23.17
N ALA A 283 15.59 1.88 23.69
CA ALA A 283 16.82 1.75 22.91
C ALA A 283 16.69 0.76 21.74
N ILE A 284 16.08 -0.42 21.97
CA ILE A 284 16.02 -1.49 20.98
C ILE A 284 14.94 -1.23 19.93
N PHE A 285 13.74 -0.83 20.34
CA PHE A 285 12.62 -0.59 19.41
C PHE A 285 12.73 0.74 18.65
N ALA A 286 13.59 1.67 19.08
CA ALA A 286 13.90 2.88 18.31
C ALA A 286 14.72 2.59 17.03
N VAL A 287 15.54 1.53 17.02
CA VAL A 287 16.42 1.21 15.88
C VAL A 287 15.64 0.96 14.58
N PRO A 288 14.65 0.06 14.50
CA PRO A 288 13.91 -0.16 13.24
C PRO A 288 13.20 1.12 12.76
N THR A 289 12.70 1.93 13.68
CA THR A 289 12.08 3.23 13.35
C THR A 289 13.10 4.19 12.72
N ALA A 290 14.31 4.28 13.28
CA ALA A 290 15.39 5.12 12.73
C ALA A 290 15.89 4.62 11.36
N VAL A 291 15.97 3.30 11.17
CA VAL A 291 16.37 2.69 9.90
C VAL A 291 15.35 2.99 8.81
N ILE A 292 14.07 2.78 9.09
CA ILE A 292 12.98 3.09 8.14
C ILE A 292 12.96 4.60 7.84
N GLY A 293 13.06 5.46 8.86
CA GLY A 293 13.08 6.91 8.69
C GLY A 293 14.24 7.42 7.84
N SER A 294 15.46 6.94 8.08
CA SER A 294 16.64 7.29 7.27
C SER A 294 16.55 6.75 5.84
N GLY A 295 15.95 5.56 5.65
CA GLY A 295 15.66 5.01 4.32
C GLY A 295 14.67 5.86 3.53
N PHE A 296 13.59 6.36 4.16
CA PHE A 296 12.66 7.28 3.50
C PHE A 296 13.35 8.58 3.07
N VAL A 297 14.23 9.14 3.91
CA VAL A 297 15.01 10.34 3.57
C VAL A 297 15.89 10.09 2.34
N GLN A 298 16.61 8.95 2.30
CA GLN A 298 17.45 8.57 1.17
C GLN A 298 16.63 8.37 -0.12
N ALA A 299 15.50 7.65 -0.02
CA ALA A 299 14.64 7.39 -1.17
C ALA A 299 14.05 8.69 -1.77
N ILE A 300 13.69 9.66 -0.93
CA ILE A 300 13.22 11.00 -1.37
C ILE A 300 14.37 11.83 -1.98
N GLN A 301 15.59 11.74 -1.45
CA GLN A 301 16.75 12.43 -2.03
C GLN A 301 17.11 11.88 -3.41
N LYS A 302 17.07 10.56 -3.56
CA LYS A 302 17.30 9.84 -4.82
C LYS A 302 16.26 10.22 -5.88
N SER A 303 14.98 10.30 -5.52
CA SER A 303 13.91 10.70 -6.46
C SER A 303 14.04 12.17 -6.93
N ARG A 304 14.65 13.04 -6.12
CA ARG A 304 14.92 14.45 -6.46
C ARG A 304 16.22 14.66 -7.25
N GLY A 305 16.99 13.61 -7.53
CA GLY A 305 18.27 13.71 -8.25
C GLY A 305 19.33 14.52 -7.50
N LEU A 306 19.25 14.59 -6.16
CA LEU A 306 20.15 15.34 -5.30
C LEU A 306 21.36 14.52 -4.84
N GLU A 307 21.79 13.53 -5.63
CA GLU A 307 22.97 12.73 -5.31
C GLU A 307 24.20 13.62 -5.53
N PHE A 308 24.64 14.29 -4.45
CA PHE A 308 25.93 14.96 -4.40
C PHE A 308 26.99 13.86 -4.40
N THR A 309 27.54 13.57 -5.58
CA THR A 309 28.81 12.84 -5.66
C THR A 309 29.85 13.72 -4.96
N VAL A 310 30.17 13.40 -3.71
CA VAL A 310 31.40 13.91 -3.11
C VAL A 310 32.51 13.23 -3.90
N GLY A 311 33.06 13.97 -4.86
CA GLY A 311 34.26 13.58 -5.58
C GLY A 311 35.33 13.24 -4.57
N ALA A 312 35.75 11.99 -4.57
CA ALA A 312 37.02 11.60 -3.97
C ALA A 312 38.10 12.02 -4.98
N ASP A 313 38.57 13.27 -4.83
CA ASP A 313 39.89 13.69 -5.31
C ASP A 313 40.90 13.56 -4.15
#